data_AF-A0AAD9IHM6-F1
#
_entry.id   AF-A0AAD9IHM6-F1
#
_cell.length_a   1.000
_cell.length_b   1.000
_cell.length_c   1.000
_cell.angle_alpha   90.00
_cell.angle_beta   90.00
_cell.angle_gamma   90.00
#
_symmetry.space_group_name_H-M   'P 1'
#
loop_
_entity.id
_entity.type
_entity.pdbx_description
1 polymer ?
#
loop_
_entity_poly.entity_id
_entity_poly.type
_entity_poly.pdbx_seq_one_letter_code
_entity_poly.pdbx_strand_id
1 'polypeptide(L)'
;MCHLDAGDIYIVGGIVDRNRYKRLCADKAEAQGIRTARLPIDEYVALSSSRVMCTNHVVEIMIRQRELKDWGAAFEAVIPIRKRKAEGGESDSEDGSGDA
;
A
#
# COMPACT_ATOMS: atom_id res chain seq x y z
N MET A 1 5.96 4.66 -7.24
CA MET A 1 7.25 3.95 -7.44
C MET A 1 7.02 2.89 -8.50
N CYS A 2 7.71 2.93 -9.62
CA CYS A 2 7.45 2.01 -10.75
C CYS A 2 8.37 0.78 -10.79
N HIS A 3 9.55 0.81 -10.16
CA HIS A 3 10.47 -0.34 -10.10
C HIS A 3 11.33 -0.38 -8.83
N LEU A 4 11.87 -1.56 -8.51
CA LEU A 4 12.83 -1.82 -7.44
C LEU A 4 14.27 -1.94 -7.98
N ASP A 5 15.06 -0.87 -7.84
CA ASP A 5 16.48 -0.84 -8.17
C ASP A 5 17.33 -1.68 -7.24
N ALA A 6 18.31 -2.41 -7.77
CA ALA A 6 19.22 -3.24 -6.98
C ALA A 6 20.26 -2.43 -6.19
N GLY A 7 20.55 -1.19 -6.63
CA GLY A 7 21.49 -0.28 -5.95
C GLY A 7 20.86 0.52 -4.80
N ASP A 8 19.53 0.50 -4.66
CA ASP A 8 18.82 1.23 -3.61
C ASP A 8 18.66 0.38 -2.34
N ILE A 9 18.74 1.05 -1.19
CA ILE A 9 18.41 0.47 0.12
C ILE A 9 16.98 0.88 0.48
N TYR A 10 16.12 -0.11 0.70
CA TYR A 10 14.72 0.11 1.05
C TYR A 10 14.49 -0.01 2.55
N ILE A 11 13.81 0.97 3.12
CA ILE A 11 13.46 1.01 4.54
C ILE A 11 11.94 0.78 4.67
N VAL A 12 11.55 -0.22 5.45
CA VAL A 12 10.15 -0.49 5.77
C VAL A 12 9.92 -0.21 7.25
N GLY A 13 8.88 0.57 7.57
CA GLY A 13 8.50 0.85 8.96
C GLY A 13 8.05 -0.42 9.69
N GLY A 14 8.83 -0.86 10.68
CA GLY A 14 8.48 -1.97 11.58
C GLY A 14 7.60 -1.50 12.73
N ILE A 15 6.36 -1.12 12.45
CA ILE A 15 5.41 -0.61 13.46
C ILE A 15 4.04 -1.26 13.31
N VAL A 16 3.42 -1.59 14.44
CA VAL A 16 2.05 -2.11 14.52
C VAL A 16 1.19 -1.13 15.31
N ASP A 17 0.69 -0.10 14.63
CA ASP A 17 -0.09 0.99 15.25
C ASP A 17 -1.52 1.10 14.72
N ARG A 18 -1.90 0.23 13.77
CA ARG A 18 -3.16 0.31 13.00
C ARG A 18 -3.35 1.69 12.33
N ASN A 19 -2.25 2.32 11.91
CA ASN A 19 -2.21 3.66 11.32
C ASN A 19 -2.76 4.76 12.25
N ARG A 20 -2.55 4.62 13.57
CA ARG A 20 -2.89 5.67 14.55
C ARG A 20 -2.02 6.91 14.35
N TYR A 21 -0.74 6.73 14.03
CA TYR A 21 0.20 7.83 13.84
C TYR A 21 0.36 8.14 12.35
N LYS A 22 -0.52 9.02 11.85
CA LYS A 22 -0.43 9.47 10.45
C LYS A 22 0.94 10.07 10.18
N ARG A 23 1.52 9.71 9.04
CA ARG A 23 2.80 10.24 8.52
C ARG A 23 4.06 9.98 9.36
N LEU A 24 4.00 9.23 10.47
CA LEU A 24 5.16 9.00 11.35
C LEU A 24 6.45 8.62 10.63
N CYS A 25 6.40 7.62 9.73
CA CYS A 25 7.58 7.19 8.98
C CYS A 25 8.00 8.19 7.90
N ALA A 26 7.05 8.90 7.29
CA ALA A 26 7.34 9.90 6.26
C ALA A 26 8.05 11.11 6.88
N ASP A 27 7.53 11.63 7.99
CA ASP A 27 8.08 12.78 8.69
C ASP A 27 9.47 12.46 9.27
N LYS A 28 9.67 11.24 9.79
CA LYS A 28 10.99 10.77 10.24
C LYS A 28 12.01 10.72 9.09
N ALA A 29 11.62 10.21 7.93
CA ALA A 29 12.49 10.14 6.76
C ALA A 29 12.84 11.53 6.23
N GLU A 30 11.85 12.43 6.18
CA GLU A 30 12.03 13.84 5.78
C GLU A 30 13.01 14.57 6.72
N ALA A 31 12.85 14.41 8.03
CA ALA A 31 13.77 14.97 9.03
C ALA A 31 15.21 14.43 8.91
N GLN A 32 15.39 13.25 8.31
CA GLN A 32 16.69 12.63 8.06
C GLN A 32 17.21 12.86 6.63
N GLY A 33 16.47 13.60 5.78
CA GLY A 33 16.83 13.81 4.38
C GLY A 33 16.79 12.53 3.53
N ILE A 34 16.01 11.53 3.95
CA ILE A 34 15.89 10.24 3.26
C ILE A 34 14.74 10.33 2.24
N ARG A 35 15.04 9.95 0.99
CA ARG A 35 14.04 9.83 -0.09
C ARG A 35 12.93 8.86 0.30
N THR A 36 11.67 9.30 0.15
CA THR A 36 10.48 8.48 0.41
C THR A 36 9.77 8.11 -0.87
N ALA A 37 9.09 6.95 -0.87
CA ALA A 37 8.27 6.49 -1.98
C ALA A 37 7.08 5.67 -1.47
N ARG A 38 6.02 5.59 -2.28
CA ARG A 38 4.84 4.74 -2.03
C ARG A 38 4.72 3.67 -3.09
N LEU A 39 4.30 2.48 -2.68
CA LEU A 39 3.92 1.39 -3.58
C LEU A 39 2.75 1.82 -4.49
N PRO A 40 2.74 1.41 -5.78
CA PRO A 40 1.73 1.82 -6.77
C PRO A 40 0.39 1.08 -6.60
N ILE A 41 -0.08 0.87 -5.37
CA ILE A 41 -1.22 -0.03 -5.09
C ILE A 41 -2.52 0.42 -5.77
N ASP A 42 -2.76 1.73 -5.91
CA ASP A 42 -4.02 2.24 -6.51
C ASP A 42 -4.19 1.83 -7.96
N GLU A 43 -3.06 1.62 -8.65
CA GLU A 43 -3.05 1.35 -10.08
C GLU A 43 -3.49 -0.09 -10.37
N TYR A 44 -3.44 -0.97 -9.36
CA TYR A 44 -3.65 -2.41 -9.54
C TYR A 44 -4.73 -3.00 -8.63
N VAL A 45 -5.02 -2.39 -7.48
CA VAL A 45 -5.96 -2.96 -6.51
C VAL A 45 -6.90 -1.91 -5.97
N ALA A 46 -8.19 -2.06 -6.29
CA ALA A 46 -9.27 -1.36 -5.61
C ALA A 46 -9.43 -1.95 -4.20
N LEU A 47 -8.81 -1.33 -3.20
CA LEU A 47 -8.91 -1.77 -1.81
C LEU A 47 -10.26 -1.35 -1.21
N SER A 48 -10.95 -2.29 -0.58
CA SER A 48 -12.22 -2.04 0.15
C SER A 48 -12.01 -1.41 1.53
N SER A 49 -10.76 -1.24 1.98
CA SER A 49 -10.40 -0.82 3.33
C SER A 49 -9.11 0.02 3.34
N SER A 50 -8.61 0.36 4.54
CA SER A 50 -7.37 1.13 4.74
C SER A 50 -6.22 0.66 3.84
N ARG A 51 -5.59 1.65 3.20
CA ARG A 51 -4.41 1.48 2.36
C ARG A 51 -3.15 1.05 3.11
N VAL A 52 -3.13 1.23 4.43
CA VAL A 52 -1.97 0.85 5.25
C VAL A 52 -1.97 -0.67 5.41
N MET A 53 -0.87 -1.28 4.95
CA MET A 53 -0.61 -2.71 5.05
C MET A 53 0.33 -3.01 6.21
N CYS A 54 0.26 -4.25 6.70
CA CYS A 54 1.23 -4.77 7.66
C CYS A 54 2.63 -4.85 7.04
N THR A 55 3.67 -4.67 7.87
CA THR A 55 5.09 -4.72 7.45
C THR A 55 5.42 -6.00 6.67
N ASN A 56 4.91 -7.15 7.09
CA ASN A 56 5.16 -8.42 6.41
C ASN A 56 4.64 -8.43 4.96
N HIS A 57 3.42 -7.93 4.71
CA HIS A 57 2.87 -7.88 3.36
C HIS A 57 3.69 -6.96 2.45
N VAL A 58 4.18 -5.82 2.97
CA VAL A 58 5.03 -4.91 2.19
C VAL A 58 6.31 -5.60 1.75
N VAL A 59 7.00 -6.28 2.68
CA VAL A 59 8.24 -7.02 2.37
C VAL A 59 7.98 -8.13 1.36
N GLU A 60 6.91 -8.91 1.56
CA GLU A 60 6.55 -9.98 0.64
C GLU A 60 6.23 -9.47 -0.76
N ILE A 61 5.47 -8.38 -0.89
CA ILE A 61 5.19 -7.73 -2.18
C ILE A 61 6.48 -7.30 -2.88
N MET A 62 7.44 -6.73 -2.16
CA MET A 62 8.71 -6.31 -2.74
C MET A 62 9.51 -7.51 -3.27
N ILE A 63 9.49 -8.64 -2.55
CA ILE A 63 10.11 -9.89 -3.01
C ILE A 63 9.41 -10.40 -4.27
N ARG A 64 8.09 -10.51 -4.25
CA ARG A 64 7.29 -10.97 -5.41
C ARG A 64 7.45 -10.07 -6.62
N GLN A 65 7.51 -8.75 -6.44
CA GLN A 65 7.77 -7.83 -7.53
C GLN A 65 9.14 -8.09 -8.14
N ARG A 66 10.17 -8.34 -7.32
CA ARG A 66 11.50 -8.67 -7.85
C ARG A 66 11.52 -9.99 -8.62
N GLU A 67 10.74 -10.98 -8.22
CA GLU A 67 10.61 -12.27 -8.89
C GLU A 67 9.83 -12.16 -10.21
N LEU A 68 8.64 -11.55 -10.17
CA LEU A 68 7.67 -11.53 -11.27
C LEU A 68 7.87 -10.36 -12.24
N LYS A 69 8.55 -9.30 -11.80
CA LYS A 69 8.67 -8.00 -12.50
C LYS A 69 7.34 -7.34 -12.84
N ASP A 70 6.27 -7.75 -12.15
CA ASP A 70 4.91 -7.26 -12.35
C ASP A 70 4.30 -6.89 -10.99
N TRP A 71 3.85 -5.63 -10.87
CA TRP A 71 3.22 -5.14 -9.64
C TRP A 71 1.83 -5.73 -9.39
N GLY A 72 1.01 -5.87 -10.44
CA GLY A 72 -0.32 -6.46 -10.33
C GLY A 72 -0.26 -7.89 -9.83
N ALA A 73 0.58 -8.72 -10.46
CA ALA A 73 0.78 -10.10 -10.04
C ALA A 73 1.36 -10.20 -8.61
N ALA A 74 2.29 -9.30 -8.23
CA ALA A 74 2.84 -9.26 -6.88
C ALA A 74 1.77 -8.88 -5.83
N PHE A 75 0.89 -7.92 -6.14
CA PHE A 75 -0.21 -7.54 -5.26
C PHE A 75 -1.24 -8.66 -5.15
N GLU A 76 -1.62 -9.30 -6.25
CA GLU A 76 -2.57 -10.42 -6.24
C GLU A 76 -2.08 -11.61 -5.42
N ALA A 77 -0.78 -11.89 -5.47
CA ALA A 77 -0.16 -13.00 -4.73
C ALA A 77 -0.18 -12.80 -3.21
N VAL A 78 -0.13 -11.55 -2.73
CA VAL A 78 0.03 -11.23 -1.30
C VAL A 78 -1.23 -10.65 -0.67
N ILE A 79 -1.99 -9.84 -1.40
CA ILE A 79 -3.17 -9.16 -0.87
C ILE A 79 -4.35 -10.15 -0.83
N PRO A 80 -4.89 -10.45 0.36
CA PRO A 80 -6.00 -11.40 0.49
C PRO A 80 -7.24 -10.95 -0.29
N ILE A 81 -7.95 -11.90 -0.89
CA ILE A 81 -9.15 -11.67 -1.71
C ILE A 81 -10.18 -10.76 -1.02
N ARG A 82 -10.42 -10.97 0.29
CA ARG A 82 -11.35 -10.17 1.10
C ARG A 82 -11.04 -8.67 1.20
N LYS A 83 -9.80 -8.26 0.88
CA LYS A 83 -9.39 -6.84 0.85
C LYS A 83 -9.52 -6.21 -0.54
N ARG A 84 -9.76 -7.02 -1.57
CA ARG A 84 -10.06 -6.56 -2.91
C ARG A 84 -11.55 -6.22 -2.97
N LYS A 85 -11.89 -5.08 -3.55
CA LYS A 85 -13.27 -4.78 -3.94
C LYS A 85 -13.63 -5.78 -5.06
N ALA A 86 -14.80 -6.41 -4.98
CA ALA A 86 -15.23 -7.34 -6.02
C ALA A 86 -15.32 -6.58 -7.36
N GLU A 87 -14.71 -7.12 -8.41
CA GLU A 87 -14.95 -6.66 -9.77
C GLU A 87 -16.34 -7.16 -10.19
N GLY A 88 -17.32 -6.26 -10.17
CA GLY A 88 -18.70 -6.54 -10.60
C GLY A 88 -19.73 -6.23 -9.51
N GLY A 89 -20.29 -5.01 -9.54
CA GLY A 89 -21.37 -4.58 -8.66
C GLY A 89 -21.51 -3.07 -8.66
N GLU A 90 -22.17 -2.56 -9.69
CA GLU A 90 -22.76 -1.22 -9.70
C GLU A 90 -23.67 -1.08 -8.48
N SER A 91 -23.39 -0.08 -7.64
CA SER A 91 -24.38 0.49 -6.73
C SER A 91 -24.08 1.99 -6.68
N ASP A 92 -24.92 2.69 -7.43
CA ASP A 92 -25.23 4.10 -7.25
C ASP A 92 -25.74 4.39 -5.83
N SER A 93 -25.71 5.68 -5.51
CA SER A 93 -26.41 6.38 -4.42
C SER A 93 -25.70 6.39 -3.05
N GLU A 94 -25.54 7.49 -2.33
CA GLU A 94 -26.02 8.87 -2.49
C GLU A 94 -25.25 9.75 -1.49
N ASP A 95 -25.00 11.00 -1.86
CA ASP A 95 -24.58 12.05 -0.94
C ASP A 95 -25.58 12.20 0.22
N GLY A 96 -25.05 12.23 1.44
CA GLY A 96 -25.82 12.50 2.66
C GLY A 96 -25.06 13.43 3.59
N SER A 97 -25.18 14.73 3.34
CA SER A 97 -24.90 15.79 4.32
C SER A 97 -25.72 15.58 5.61
N GLY A 98 -25.10 15.79 6.77
CA GLY A 98 -25.82 15.88 8.05
C GLY A 98 -24.89 16.10 9.26
N ASP A 99 -24.88 17.34 9.75
CA ASP A 99 -24.28 17.83 11.00
C ASP A 99 -24.68 17.03 12.27
N ALA A 100 -23.72 16.90 13.20
CA ALA A 100 -23.85 17.30 14.61
C ALA A 100 -22.48 17.22 15.32
#